data_AF-A0A6B1D1N5-F1
#
_entry.id   AF-A0A6B1D1N5-F1
#
_cell.length_a   1.000
_cell.length_b   1.000
_cell.length_c   1.000
_cell.angle_alpha   90.00
_cell.angle_beta   90.00
_cell.angle_gamma   90.00
#
_symmetry.space_group_name_H-M   'P 1'
#
loop_
_entity.id
_entity.type
_entity.pdbx_description
1 polymer ?
#
loop_
_entity_poly.entity_id
_entity_poly.type
_entity_poly.pdbx_seq_one_letter_code
_entity_poly.pdbx_strand_id
1 'polypeptide(L)'
;MMPRNIEHILDEFLLHKAAGPDVILCADPFLKCVFLEKLTHHTNHGIIYLDFDMLYSGYVNSGVFEMPNNVLIRRPGLTDWREEITSIVQITSTHEYLIIIDSLNGMTTTLKRRSLALHSMMLMTSLGVTVNTRVVSAAITKKPTGKWKIPGSHTSLTSTTYVLDVIDDTARLKKVV
;
A
#
# COMPACT_ATOMS: atom_id res chain seq x y z
N MET A 1 6.36 15.30 13.85
CA MET A 1 5.88 14.73 15.13
C MET A 1 4.93 13.60 14.78
N MET A 2 5.02 12.44 15.46
CA MET A 2 4.17 11.29 15.14
C MET A 2 2.71 11.56 15.55
N PRO A 3 1.71 11.17 14.73
CA PRO A 3 0.32 11.40 15.08
C PRO A 3 -0.10 10.52 16.28
N ARG A 4 -0.75 11.11 17.28
CA ARG A 4 -1.04 10.43 18.57
C ARG A 4 -2.05 9.29 18.48
N ASN A 5 -2.83 9.24 17.39
CA ASN A 5 -3.97 8.35 17.22
C ASN A 5 -3.78 7.31 16.10
N ILE A 6 -2.53 7.07 15.68
CA ILE A 6 -2.25 6.22 14.52
C ILE A 6 -2.70 4.77 14.74
N GLU A 7 -2.51 4.22 15.94
CA GLU A 7 -2.94 2.86 16.31
C GLU A 7 -4.46 2.69 16.14
N HIS A 8 -5.23 3.64 16.67
CA HIS A 8 -6.69 3.61 16.56
C HIS A 8 -7.18 3.67 15.10
N ILE A 9 -6.50 4.47 14.25
CA ILE A 9 -6.81 4.53 12.82
C ILE A 9 -6.50 3.20 12.13
N LEU A 10 -5.41 2.54 12.51
CA LEU A 10 -5.04 1.25 11.96
C LEU A 10 -6.04 0.17 12.37
N ASP A 11 -6.52 0.17 13.61
CA ASP A 11 -7.60 -0.70 14.07
C ASP A 11 -8.86 -0.54 13.20
N GLU A 12 -9.34 0.69 13.04
CA GLU A 12 -10.51 0.98 12.21
C GLU A 12 -10.30 0.58 10.75
N PHE A 13 -9.12 0.86 10.20
CA PHE A 13 -8.76 0.50 8.82
C PHE A 13 -8.72 -1.02 8.62
N LEU A 14 -8.15 -1.76 9.56
CA LEU A 14 -8.03 -3.21 9.49
C LEU A 14 -9.38 -3.92 9.69
N LEU A 15 -10.25 -3.40 10.57
CA LEU A 15 -11.62 -3.89 10.78
C LEU A 15 -12.48 -3.82 9.51
N HIS A 16 -12.30 -2.77 8.70
CA HIS A 16 -13.09 -2.56 7.48
C HIS A 16 -12.35 -3.09 6.24
N LYS A 17 -12.44 -4.40 6.01
CA LYS A 17 -11.92 -5.02 4.78
C LYS A 17 -12.86 -4.79 3.59
N ALA A 18 -12.35 -4.19 2.52
CA ALA A 18 -13.06 -4.09 1.25
C ALA A 18 -12.96 -5.38 0.42
N ALA A 19 -13.91 -5.58 -0.50
CA ALA A 19 -13.86 -6.69 -1.48
C ALA A 19 -12.78 -6.48 -2.57
N GLY A 20 -12.31 -5.24 -2.74
CA GLY A 20 -11.28 -4.85 -3.69
C GLY A 20 -10.01 -4.35 -2.98
N PRO A 21 -8.98 -3.94 -3.73
CA PRO A 21 -7.79 -3.34 -3.14
C PRO A 21 -8.14 -2.03 -2.44
N ASP A 22 -7.46 -1.73 -1.35
CA ASP A 22 -7.52 -0.44 -0.67
C ASP A 22 -6.42 0.48 -1.21
N VAL A 23 -6.78 1.73 -1.50
CA VAL A 23 -5.84 2.73 -1.99
C VAL A 23 -5.76 3.89 -1.00
N ILE A 24 -4.60 4.12 -0.42
CA ILE A 24 -4.32 5.21 0.51
C ILE A 24 -3.64 6.35 -0.24
N LEU A 25 -4.31 7.49 -0.31
CA LEU A 25 -3.81 8.72 -0.90
C LEU A 25 -3.23 9.61 0.18
N CYS A 26 -1.97 9.99 0.05
CA CYS A 26 -1.30 10.88 0.97
C CYS A 26 -0.59 12.00 0.23
N ALA A 27 -0.58 13.21 0.79
CA ALA A 27 0.17 14.33 0.22
C ALA A 27 1.63 14.36 0.66
N ASP A 28 1.92 13.81 1.84
CA ASP A 28 3.23 13.81 2.48
C ASP A 28 3.92 12.44 2.33
N PRO A 29 5.06 12.35 1.62
CA PRO A 29 5.81 11.11 1.46
C PRO A 29 6.29 10.47 2.74
N PHE A 30 6.69 11.27 3.74
CA PHE A 30 7.14 10.77 5.03
C PHE A 30 5.96 10.20 5.82
N LEU A 31 4.84 10.93 5.89
CA LEU A 31 3.62 10.45 6.55
C LEU A 31 3.12 9.13 5.94
N LYS A 32 3.11 9.03 4.60
CA LYS A 32 2.80 7.78 3.88
C LYS A 32 3.68 6.63 4.38
N CYS A 33 4.99 6.83 4.39
CA CYS A 33 5.95 5.80 4.74
C CYS A 33 5.82 5.36 6.20
N VAL A 34 5.66 6.32 7.13
CA VAL A 34 5.39 6.06 8.55
C VAL A 34 4.09 5.28 8.75
N PHE A 35 3.02 5.65 8.06
CA PHE A 35 1.76 4.94 8.17
C PHE A 35 1.88 3.48 7.74
N LEU A 36 2.57 3.23 6.62
CA LEU A 36 2.80 1.87 6.14
C LEU A 36 3.74 1.08 7.07
N GLU A 37 4.75 1.72 7.65
CA GLU A 37 5.59 1.10 8.67
C GLU A 37 4.75 0.66 9.88
N LYS A 38 3.90 1.54 10.42
CA LYS A 38 3.04 1.18 11.55
C LYS A 38 2.05 0.08 11.17
N LEU A 39 1.48 0.12 9.97
CA LEU A 39 0.65 -0.96 9.44
C LEU A 39 1.39 -2.31 9.43
N THR A 40 2.70 -2.33 9.17
CA THR A 40 3.49 -3.57 9.19
C THR A 40 3.69 -4.14 10.59
N HIS A 41 3.75 -3.28 11.62
CA HIS A 41 3.86 -3.70 13.03
C HIS A 41 2.51 -4.04 13.66
N HIS A 42 1.42 -3.54 13.08
CA HIS A 42 0.06 -3.68 13.64
C HIS A 42 -0.65 -4.99 13.28
N THR A 43 0.01 -5.89 12.53
CA THR A 43 -0.58 -7.15 12.08
C THR A 43 0.37 -8.32 12.28
N ASN A 44 -0.19 -9.46 12.70
CA ASN A 44 0.55 -10.72 12.85
C ASN A 44 0.55 -11.57 11.57
N HIS A 45 -0.16 -11.15 10.52
CA HIS A 45 -0.21 -11.86 9.24
C HIS A 45 1.13 -11.74 8.51
N GLY A 46 1.41 -12.67 7.59
CA GLY A 46 2.54 -12.51 6.68
C GLY A 46 2.37 -11.26 5.83
N ILE A 47 3.43 -10.48 5.64
CA ILE A 47 3.40 -9.25 4.84
C ILE A 47 4.33 -9.41 3.64
N ILE A 48 3.81 -9.12 2.46
CA ILE A 48 4.64 -8.93 1.25
C ILE A 48 4.66 -7.42 0.97
N TYR A 49 5.81 -6.80 1.15
CA TYR A 49 6.00 -5.36 0.95
C TYR A 49 6.68 -5.11 -0.39
N LEU A 50 5.94 -4.61 -1.38
CA LEU A 50 6.45 -4.25 -2.70
C LEU A 50 6.92 -2.80 -2.67
N ASP A 51 8.23 -2.60 -2.47
CA ASP A 51 8.86 -1.29 -2.41
C ASP A 51 9.35 -0.84 -3.80
N PHE A 52 8.48 -0.12 -4.50
CA PHE A 52 8.70 0.47 -5.82
C PHE A 52 9.42 1.82 -5.78
N ASP A 53 9.29 2.60 -4.70
CA ASP A 53 9.93 3.92 -4.59
C ASP A 53 11.18 3.94 -3.69
N MET A 54 11.55 2.77 -3.13
CA MET A 54 12.74 2.52 -2.32
C MET A 54 12.79 3.32 -1.00
N LEU A 55 11.70 4.02 -0.64
CA LEU A 55 11.69 4.89 0.52
C LEU A 55 11.66 4.07 1.81
N TYR A 56 10.76 3.09 1.90
CA TYR A 56 10.62 2.24 3.08
C TYR A 56 11.90 1.44 3.32
N SER A 57 12.42 0.75 2.30
CA SER A 57 13.64 -0.03 2.46
C SER A 57 14.89 0.82 2.69
N GLY A 58 14.90 2.09 2.23
CA GLY A 58 15.92 3.06 2.62
C GLY A 58 15.91 3.36 4.13
N TYR A 59 14.73 3.55 4.72
CA TYR A 59 14.60 3.76 6.17
C TYR A 59 14.93 2.51 6.99
N VAL A 60 14.58 1.32 6.52
CA VAL A 60 14.99 0.05 7.15
C VAL A 60 16.51 -0.10 7.11
N ASN A 61 17.14 0.09 5.95
CA ASN A 61 18.60 -0.07 5.81
C ASN A 61 19.40 0.95 6.64
N SER A 62 18.85 2.14 6.88
CA SER A 62 19.50 3.18 7.69
C SER A 62 19.26 3.01 9.20
N GLY A 63 18.47 2.02 9.62
CA GLY A 63 18.12 1.77 11.02
C GLY A 63 17.08 2.73 11.58
N VAL A 64 16.44 3.55 10.74
CA VAL A 64 15.36 4.44 11.15
C VAL A 64 14.08 3.65 11.44
N PHE A 65 13.81 2.61 10.63
CA PHE A 65 12.70 1.68 10.86
C PHE A 65 13.22 0.29 11.22
N GLU A 66 12.63 -0.30 12.24
CA GLU A 66 12.80 -1.72 12.54
C GLU A 66 11.86 -2.54 11.66
N MET A 67 12.39 -3.54 10.97
CA MET A 67 11.60 -4.41 10.10
C MET A 67 11.05 -5.59 10.92
N PRO A 68 9.71 -5.78 10.98
CA PRO A 68 9.13 -6.96 11.61
C PRO A 68 9.55 -8.27 10.93
N ASN A 69 9.67 -9.35 11.69
CA ASN A 69 10.08 -10.67 11.18
C ASN A 69 9.10 -11.29 10.17
N ASN A 70 7.84 -10.87 10.19
CA ASN A 70 6.79 -11.31 9.27
C ASN A 70 6.73 -10.50 7.97
N VAL A 71 7.67 -9.57 7.73
CA VAL A 71 7.72 -8.75 6.51
C VAL A 71 8.75 -9.29 5.52
N LEU A 72 8.28 -9.56 4.30
CA LEU A 72 9.10 -9.86 3.13
C LEU A 72 9.13 -8.65 2.19
N ILE A 73 10.24 -7.93 2.15
CA ILE A 73 10.44 -6.81 1.21
C ILE A 73 10.84 -7.33 -0.17
N ARG A 74 10.11 -6.91 -1.20
CA ARG A 74 10.42 -7.14 -2.63
C ARG A 74 10.61 -5.80 -3.33
N ARG A 75 11.57 -5.73 -4.25
CA ARG A 75 11.91 -4.51 -5.01
C ARG A 75 11.79 -4.78 -6.52
N PRO A 76 10.58 -4.71 -7.10
CA PRO A 76 10.32 -5.23 -8.45
C PRO A 76 10.97 -4.44 -9.60
N GLY A 77 11.57 -3.28 -9.33
CA GLY A 77 12.36 -2.54 -10.33
C GLY A 77 13.73 -3.16 -10.64
N LEU A 78 14.15 -4.16 -9.86
CA LEU A 78 15.42 -4.89 -10.03
C LEU A 78 15.22 -6.29 -10.62
N THR A 79 13.98 -6.72 -10.81
CA THR A 79 13.60 -8.07 -11.28
C THR A 79 12.54 -8.00 -12.38
N ASP A 80 12.30 -9.10 -13.09
CA ASP A 80 11.21 -9.16 -14.07
C ASP A 80 9.85 -9.19 -13.35
N TRP A 81 8.95 -8.26 -13.70
CA TRP A 81 7.63 -8.15 -13.08
C TRP A 81 6.78 -9.42 -13.20
N ARG A 82 6.92 -10.17 -14.30
CA ARG A 82 6.19 -11.41 -14.53
C ARG A 82 6.60 -12.49 -13.54
N GLU A 83 7.89 -12.60 -13.26
CA GLU A 83 8.40 -13.56 -12.27
C GLU A 83 7.96 -13.14 -10.87
N GLU A 84 8.05 -11.85 -10.55
CA GLU A 84 7.65 -11.32 -9.25
C GLU A 84 6.16 -11.57 -8.97
N ILE A 85 5.27 -11.21 -9.90
CA ILE A 85 3.83 -11.42 -9.71
C ILE A 85 3.47 -12.90 -9.63
N THR A 86 4.18 -13.76 -10.37
CA THR A 86 3.97 -15.21 -10.32
C THR A 86 4.35 -15.76 -8.94
N SER A 87 5.49 -15.32 -8.40
CA SER A 87 5.94 -15.70 -7.06
C SER A 87 4.97 -15.22 -5.98
N ILE A 88 4.48 -13.98 -6.07
CA ILE A 88 3.51 -13.42 -5.12
C ILE A 88 2.23 -14.26 -5.15
N VAL A 89 1.66 -14.51 -6.33
CA VAL A 89 0.43 -15.30 -6.49
C VAL A 89 0.59 -16.70 -5.91
N GLN A 90 1.72 -17.36 -6.12
CA GLN A 90 1.98 -18.68 -5.55
C GLN A 90 1.98 -18.65 -4.02
N ILE A 91 2.69 -17.69 -3.41
CA ILE A 91 2.78 -17.53 -1.96
C ILE A 91 1.39 -17.23 -1.37
N THR A 92 0.65 -16.29 -1.97
CA THR A 92 -0.64 -15.84 -1.47
C THR A 92 -1.81 -16.74 -1.89
N SER A 93 -1.55 -17.88 -2.55
CA SER A 93 -2.60 -18.84 -2.90
C SER A 93 -2.94 -19.81 -1.77
N THR A 94 -2.06 -19.93 -0.76
CA THR A 94 -2.16 -20.95 0.28
C THR A 94 -2.33 -20.40 1.70
N HIS A 95 -1.88 -19.17 1.95
CA HIS A 95 -1.94 -18.54 3.26
C HIS A 95 -2.41 -17.09 3.13
N GLU A 96 -2.96 -16.56 4.22
CA GLU A 96 -3.37 -15.17 4.32
C GLU A 96 -2.15 -14.25 4.39
N TYR A 97 -2.11 -13.26 3.50
CA TYR A 97 -1.09 -12.21 3.49
C TYR A 97 -1.72 -10.82 3.45
N LEU A 98 -1.00 -9.85 3.99
CA LEU A 98 -1.17 -8.44 3.68
C LEU A 98 -0.15 -8.06 2.60
N ILE A 99 -0.62 -7.76 1.39
CA ILE A 99 0.23 -7.25 0.31
C ILE A 99 0.20 -5.72 0.38
N ILE A 100 1.35 -5.11 0.61
CA ILE A 100 1.52 -3.65 0.61
C ILE A 100 2.25 -3.24 -0.67
N ILE A 101 1.68 -2.30 -1.42
CA ILE A 101 2.27 -1.73 -2.63
C ILE A 101 2.69 -0.30 -2.34
N ASP A 102 3.99 -0.08 -2.14
CA ASP A 102 4.56 1.23 -1.86
C ASP A 102 5.54 1.69 -2.95
N SER A 103 5.20 2.60 -3.86
CA SER A 103 3.92 3.26 -4.05
C SER A 103 3.30 2.91 -5.40
N LEU A 104 2.00 3.15 -5.54
CA LEU A 104 1.28 3.05 -6.81
C LEU A 104 1.89 3.95 -7.89
N ASN A 105 2.39 5.13 -7.51
CA ASN A 105 3.13 6.02 -8.41
C ASN A 105 4.40 5.33 -8.92
N GLY A 106 5.18 4.70 -8.03
CA GLY A 106 6.36 3.92 -8.39
C GLY A 106 6.00 2.75 -9.30
N MET A 107 5.01 1.94 -8.93
CA MET A 107 4.55 0.78 -9.70
C MET A 107 4.14 1.17 -11.13
N THR A 108 3.30 2.19 -11.30
CA THR A 108 2.86 2.63 -12.63
C THR A 108 4.00 3.16 -13.48
N THR A 109 5.01 3.78 -12.86
CA THR A 109 6.22 4.29 -13.54
C THR A 109 7.14 3.15 -13.95
N THR A 110 7.46 2.23 -13.03
CA THR A 110 8.33 1.07 -13.26
C THR A 110 7.78 0.15 -14.33
N LEU A 111 6.48 -0.14 -14.30
CA LEU A 111 5.84 -1.02 -15.27
C LEU A 111 5.60 -0.34 -16.62
N LYS A 112 5.84 0.97 -16.74
CA LYS A 112 5.59 1.83 -17.93
C LYS A 112 4.17 1.70 -18.52
N ARG A 113 3.25 1.05 -17.80
CA ARG A 113 1.90 0.67 -18.23
C ARG A 113 0.96 0.69 -17.04
N ARG A 114 0.16 1.75 -16.93
CA ARG A 114 -0.80 1.90 -15.84
C ARG A 114 -1.82 0.76 -15.79
N SER A 115 -2.34 0.32 -16.93
CA SER A 115 -3.31 -0.80 -16.97
C SER A 115 -2.72 -2.10 -16.42
N LEU A 116 -1.44 -2.36 -16.68
CA LEU A 116 -0.75 -3.52 -16.14
C LEU A 116 -0.70 -3.46 -14.61
N ALA A 117 -0.33 -2.32 -14.02
CA ALA A 117 -0.31 -2.14 -12.57
C ALA A 117 -1.69 -2.42 -11.94
N LEU A 118 -2.75 -1.84 -12.51
CA LEU A 118 -4.12 -2.00 -12.00
C LEU A 118 -4.60 -3.44 -12.13
N HIS A 119 -4.39 -4.08 -13.29
CA HIS A 119 -4.78 -5.48 -13.48
C HIS A 119 -4.01 -6.42 -12.55
N SER A 120 -2.73 -6.16 -12.28
CA SER A 120 -1.95 -6.91 -11.31
C SER A 120 -2.51 -6.78 -9.88
N MET A 121 -2.89 -5.57 -9.46
CA MET A 121 -3.56 -5.36 -8.17
C MET A 121 -4.88 -6.11 -8.07
N MET A 122 -5.69 -6.05 -9.13
CA MET A 122 -6.97 -6.77 -9.19
C MET A 122 -6.76 -8.28 -9.15
N LEU A 123 -5.77 -8.82 -9.87
CA LEU A 123 -5.41 -10.23 -9.86
C LEU A 123 -5.02 -10.72 -8.46
N MET A 124 -4.12 -10.00 -7.79
CA MET A 124 -3.68 -10.32 -6.42
C MET A 124 -4.87 -10.30 -5.45
N THR A 125 -5.77 -9.32 -5.61
CA THR A 125 -6.97 -9.23 -4.79
C THR A 125 -7.93 -10.39 -5.05
N SER A 126 -8.23 -10.70 -6.32
CA SER A 126 -9.19 -11.74 -6.68
C SER A 126 -8.74 -13.13 -6.25
N LEU A 127 -7.44 -13.43 -6.37
CA LEU A 127 -6.87 -14.69 -5.90
C LEU A 127 -6.75 -14.72 -4.38
N GLY A 128 -6.60 -13.55 -3.76
CA GLY A 128 -6.58 -13.40 -2.32
C GLY A 128 -7.93 -13.57 -1.63
N VAL A 129 -9.05 -13.45 -2.34
CA VAL A 129 -10.40 -13.59 -1.77
C VAL A 129 -10.60 -14.95 -1.09
N THR A 130 -10.06 -16.03 -1.67
CA THR A 130 -10.24 -17.39 -1.14
C THR A 130 -9.47 -17.65 0.16
N VAL A 131 -8.39 -16.91 0.40
CA VAL A 131 -7.50 -17.07 1.57
C VAL A 131 -7.46 -15.82 2.46
N ASN A 132 -8.44 -14.93 2.32
CA ASN A 132 -8.54 -13.67 3.05
C ASN A 132 -7.32 -12.71 2.90
N THR A 133 -6.51 -12.85 1.85
CA THR A 133 -5.44 -11.89 1.55
C THR A 133 -6.02 -10.49 1.28
N ARG A 134 -5.33 -9.45 1.76
CA ARG A 134 -5.71 -8.04 1.58
C ARG A 134 -4.62 -7.31 0.80
N VAL A 135 -5.01 -6.52 -0.19
CA VAL A 135 -4.08 -5.68 -0.98
C VAL A 135 -4.29 -4.22 -0.58
N VAL A 136 -3.24 -3.59 -0.08
CA VAL A 136 -3.21 -2.17 0.29
C VAL A 136 -2.15 -1.49 -0.57
N SER A 137 -2.51 -0.42 -1.25
CA SER A 137 -1.59 0.38 -2.04
C SER A 137 -1.57 1.82 -1.57
N ALA A 138 -0.38 2.40 -1.44
CA ALA A 138 -0.25 3.82 -1.10
C ALA A 138 0.20 4.62 -2.31
N ALA A 139 -0.25 5.87 -2.40
CA ALA A 139 0.09 6.77 -3.48
C ALA A 139 0.32 8.19 -2.97
N ILE A 140 1.33 8.87 -3.52
CA ILE A 140 1.49 10.30 -3.36
C ILE A 140 0.57 11.02 -4.34
N THR A 141 -0.29 11.87 -3.77
CA THR A 141 -1.21 12.73 -4.51
C THR A 141 -0.85 14.18 -4.26
N LYS A 142 -0.99 15.01 -5.29
CA LYS A 142 -1.05 16.47 -5.12
C LYS A 142 -2.51 16.90 -5.12
N LYS A 143 -2.84 17.99 -4.45
CA LYS A 143 -4.20 18.57 -4.45
C LYS A 143 -4.18 19.93 -5.16
N PRO A 144 -4.10 20.01 -6.51
CA PRO A 144 -3.92 21.31 -7.17
C PRO A 144 -5.17 22.20 -7.08
N THR A 145 -6.39 21.64 -7.06
CA THR A 145 -7.64 22.43 -7.08
C THR A 145 -8.85 21.56 -6.70
N GLY A 146 -8.92 21.15 -5.44
CA GLY A 146 -10.15 20.56 -4.86
C GLY A 146 -10.46 19.09 -5.19
N LYS A 147 -9.84 18.48 -6.21
CA LYS A 147 -9.96 17.03 -6.50
C LYS A 147 -8.63 16.30 -6.28
N TRP A 148 -8.67 15.21 -5.51
CA TRP A 148 -7.54 14.28 -5.37
C TRP A 148 -7.30 13.60 -6.72
N LYS A 149 -6.09 13.76 -7.26
CA LYS A 149 -5.69 13.10 -8.50
C LYS A 149 -4.44 12.30 -8.22
N ILE A 150 -4.54 10.98 -8.34
CA ILE A 150 -3.37 10.15 -8.60
C ILE A 150 -2.88 10.57 -9.99
N PRO A 151 -1.65 11.09 -10.14
CA PRO A 151 -1.12 11.46 -11.46
C PRO A 151 -1.24 10.26 -12.43
N GLY A 152 -1.87 10.47 -13.60
CA GLY A 152 -2.16 9.40 -14.59
C GLY A 152 -3.55 8.75 -14.51
N SER A 153 -4.38 9.20 -13.55
CA SER A 153 -5.78 8.90 -13.18
C SER A 153 -7.00 9.17 -14.11
N HIS A 154 -7.42 8.34 -15.07
CA HIS A 154 -8.70 8.53 -15.81
C HIS A 154 -9.72 7.39 -15.67
N THR A 155 -9.44 6.38 -14.84
CA THR A 155 -10.30 5.20 -14.68
C THR A 155 -10.77 5.11 -13.25
N SER A 156 -12.09 4.94 -13.06
CA SER A 156 -12.68 4.57 -11.78
C SER A 156 -12.15 3.19 -11.39
N LEU A 157 -11.27 3.13 -10.40
CA LEU A 157 -11.04 1.88 -9.70
C LEU A 157 -12.29 1.60 -8.86
N THR A 158 -12.79 0.37 -8.88
CA THR A 158 -13.71 -0.14 -7.84
C THR A 158 -12.97 -0.39 -6.51
N SER A 159 -11.93 0.40 -6.22
CA SER A 159 -11.10 0.30 -5.02
C SER A 159 -11.64 1.20 -3.93
N THR A 160 -11.63 0.73 -2.70
CA THR A 160 -11.90 1.62 -1.57
C THR A 160 -10.74 2.59 -1.44
N THR A 161 -11.04 3.88 -1.60
CA THR A 161 -10.02 4.93 -1.54
C THR A 161 -10.07 5.61 -0.19
N TYR A 162 -8.92 5.79 0.44
CA TYR A 162 -8.73 6.52 1.67
C TYR A 162 -7.82 7.72 1.43
N VAL A 163 -8.05 8.80 2.16
CA VAL A 163 -7.16 9.97 2.20
C VAL A 163 -6.55 10.04 3.59
N LEU A 164 -5.22 10.04 3.64
CA LEU A 164 -4.43 10.19 4.86
C LEU A 164 -3.91 11.63 4.94
N ASP A 165 -4.33 12.34 5.98
CA ASP A 165 -3.84 13.68 6.33
C ASP A 165 -3.50 13.78 7.83
N VAL A 166 -2.77 14.83 8.21
CA VAL A 166 -2.55 15.21 9.61
C VAL A 166 -3.09 16.62 9.81
N ILE A 167 -3.90 16.78 10.85
CA ILE A 167 -4.46 18.06 11.29
C ILE A 167 -4.22 18.14 12.80
N ASP A 168 -3.53 19.18 13.26
CA ASP A 168 -3.23 19.41 14.68
C ASP A 168 -2.62 18.17 15.37
N ASP A 169 -1.53 17.64 14.81
CA ASP A 169 -0.83 16.41 15.27
C ASP A 169 -1.69 15.14 15.35
N THR A 170 -2.87 15.16 14.73
CA THR A 170 -3.81 14.04 14.69
C THR A 170 -3.92 13.54 13.26
N ALA A 171 -3.57 12.28 13.01
CA ALA A 171 -3.77 11.67 11.71
C ALA A 171 -5.26 11.48 11.47
N ARG A 172 -5.70 11.51 10.22
CA ARG A 172 -7.05 11.10 9.84
C ARG A 172 -6.98 10.30 8.55
N LEU A 173 -7.66 9.15 8.55
CA LEU A 173 -7.83 8.33 7.37
C LEU A 173 -9.30 8.37 6.97
N LYS A 174 -9.63 9.10 5.92
CA LYS A 174 -11.02 9.30 5.47
C LYS A 174 -11.30 8.51 4.21
N LYS A 175 -12.31 7.65 4.25
CA LYS A 175 -12.81 6.96 3.05
C LYS A 175 -13.48 7.98 2.11
N VAL A 176 -13.07 7.97 0.84
CA VAL A 176 -13.67 8.78 -0.24
C VAL A 176 -14.77 7.94 -0.88
N VAL A 177 -16.01 8.46 -0.86
CA VAL A 177 -17.18 7.86 -1.52
C VAL A 177 -17.21 8.25 -2.98
#